data_AF-S6U452-F1
#
_entry.id   AF-S6U452-F1
#
_cell.length_a   1.000
_cell.length_b   1.000
_cell.length_c   1.000
_cell.angle_alpha   90.00
_cell.angle_beta   90.00
_cell.angle_gamma   90.00
#
_symmetry.space_group_name_H-M   'P 1'
#
loop_
_entity.id
_entity.type
_entity.pdbx_description
1 polymer ?
#
loop_
_entity_poly.entity_id
_entity_poly.type
_entity_poly.pdbx_seq_one_letter_code
_entity_poly.pdbx_strand_id
1 'polypeptide(L)'
;MKRSRHPRRALLVALCLFPVIAVCAWQILPDAKGHASTVTVTRGTIENSVTALGTLQPRSYVDVGSQASGQILKIHAQVGDQVKEGDLLVEIDPSTQKAKLDAARYAIDNLKAQLQEQR
;
A
#
# COMPACT_ATOMS: atom_id res chain seq x y z
N MET A 1 99.76 5.38 23.73
CA MET A 1 99.84 6.76 24.27
C MET A 1 99.89 7.75 23.11
N LYS A 2 98.93 8.70 23.04
CA LYS A 2 98.97 10.02 22.31
C LYS A 2 99.17 10.02 20.78
N ARG A 3 98.52 10.87 19.98
CA ARG A 3 97.71 12.07 20.25
C ARG A 3 96.89 12.41 19.00
N SER A 4 95.59 12.63 19.20
CA SER A 4 94.63 13.21 18.28
C SER A 4 95.06 14.61 17.79
N ARG A 5 95.09 14.81 16.46
CA ARG A 5 95.19 16.14 15.83
C ARG A 5 94.53 16.22 14.44
N HIS A 6 93.24 15.89 14.29
CA HIS A 6 92.46 16.31 13.12
C HIS A 6 91.00 16.72 13.44
N PRO A 7 90.74 17.60 14.43
CA PRO A 7 89.36 18.00 14.73
C PRO A 7 88.73 18.87 13.63
N ARG A 8 89.53 19.54 12.79
CA ARG A 8 89.03 20.42 11.71
C ARG A 8 88.66 19.68 10.42
N ARG A 9 89.37 18.60 10.07
CA ARG A 9 89.12 17.83 8.84
C ARG A 9 87.90 16.92 8.98
N ALA A 10 87.72 16.30 10.15
CA ALA A 10 86.52 15.53 10.46
C ALA A 10 85.26 16.42 10.43
N LEU A 11 85.38 17.68 10.89
CA LEU A 11 84.27 18.64 10.91
C LEU A 11 83.88 19.12 9.50
N LEU A 12 84.85 19.29 8.59
CA LEU A 12 84.57 19.61 7.18
C LEU A 12 83.95 18.43 6.41
N VAL A 13 84.41 17.21 6.67
CA VAL A 13 83.83 15.99 6.06
C VAL A 13 82.40 15.79 6.56
N ALA A 14 82.14 15.97 7.86
CA ALA A 14 80.79 15.90 8.41
C ALA A 14 79.85 16.97 7.82
N LEU A 15 80.33 18.20 7.63
CA LEU A 15 79.54 19.29 7.02
C LEU A 15 79.18 19.01 5.56
N CYS A 16 80.05 18.30 4.83
CA CYS A 16 79.82 17.95 3.42
C CYS A 16 78.94 16.70 3.27
N LEU A 17 79.01 15.75 4.22
CA LEU A 17 78.16 14.55 4.22
C LEU A 17 76.73 14.83 4.68
N PHE A 18 76.51 15.81 5.55
CA PHE A 18 75.17 16.14 6.06
C PHE A 18 74.13 16.47 4.96
N PRO A 19 74.40 17.35 3.98
CA PRO A 19 73.44 17.61 2.90
C PRO A 19 73.23 16.39 2.00
N VAL A 20 74.26 15.56 1.78
CA VAL A 20 74.16 14.33 0.98
C VAL A 20 73.25 13.32 1.67
N ILE A 21 73.40 13.13 2.98
CA ILE A 21 72.54 12.25 3.78
C ILE A 21 71.10 12.79 3.83
N ALA A 22 70.92 14.11 3.93
CA ALA A 22 69.59 14.74 3.91
C ALA A 22 68.89 14.54 2.55
N VAL A 23 69.59 14.68 1.43
CA VAL A 23 69.04 14.46 0.09
C VAL A 23 68.73 12.98 -0.15
N CYS A 24 69.63 12.07 0.25
CA CYS A 24 69.35 10.63 0.18
C CYS A 24 68.16 10.24 1.08
N ALA A 25 68.06 10.79 2.29
CA ALA A 25 66.92 10.54 3.16
C ALA A 25 65.60 11.05 2.55
N TRP A 26 65.62 12.19 1.87
CA TRP A 26 64.44 12.70 1.14
C TRP A 26 64.05 11.85 -0.07
N GLN A 27 64.99 11.19 -0.76
CA GLN A 27 64.64 10.28 -1.86
C GLN A 27 64.13 8.92 -1.38
N ILE A 28 64.49 8.49 -0.17
CA ILE A 28 64.16 7.16 0.36
C ILE A 28 62.89 7.21 1.23
N LEU A 29 62.49 8.37 1.75
CA LEU A 29 61.25 8.49 2.52
C LEU A 29 60.03 8.28 1.61
N PRO A 30 59.23 7.22 1.82
CA PRO A 30 58.05 6.98 1.01
C PRO A 30 57.01 8.08 1.24
N ASP A 31 56.42 8.58 0.15
CA ASP A 31 55.39 9.60 0.16
C ASP A 31 54.19 9.11 1.00
N ALA A 32 53.92 9.77 2.14
CA ALA A 32 52.91 9.37 3.12
C ALA A 32 51.46 9.60 2.65
N LYS A 33 51.26 9.72 1.34
CA LYS A 33 49.94 9.85 0.73
C LYS A 33 49.36 8.45 0.59
N GLY A 34 48.66 8.01 1.64
CA GLY A 34 47.94 6.75 1.65
C GLY A 34 47.09 6.61 0.38
N HIS A 35 47.22 5.48 -0.30
CA HIS A 35 46.45 5.19 -1.50
C HIS A 35 44.98 5.05 -1.09
N ALA A 36 44.15 6.02 -1.48
CA ALA A 36 42.72 5.95 -1.26
C ALA A 36 42.12 4.94 -2.25
N SER A 37 41.53 3.87 -1.74
CA SER A 37 40.79 2.91 -2.55
C SER A 37 39.56 3.59 -3.15
N THR A 38 39.56 3.77 -4.47
CA THR A 38 38.44 4.34 -5.22
C THR A 38 37.64 3.25 -5.92
N VAL A 39 36.36 3.53 -6.17
CA VAL A 39 35.47 2.67 -6.94
C VAL A 39 34.78 3.48 -8.03
N THR A 40 34.60 2.87 -9.20
CA THR A 40 33.98 3.52 -10.36
C THR A 40 32.47 3.67 -10.14
N VAL A 41 31.97 4.90 -10.21
CA VAL A 41 30.54 5.19 -10.08
C VAL A 41 29.83 4.89 -11.40
N THR A 42 28.77 4.09 -11.34
CA THR A 42 27.91 3.79 -12.50
C THR A 42 26.52 4.35 -12.27
N ARG A 43 25.89 4.89 -13.32
CA ARG A 43 24.51 5.38 -13.26
C ARG A 43 23.56 4.22 -13.56
N GLY A 44 22.59 4.00 -12.69
CA GLY A 44 21.49 3.06 -12.88
C GLY A 44 20.18 3.70 -12.45
N THR A 45 19.07 3.20 -12.98
CA THR A 45 17.74 3.62 -12.56
C THR A 45 17.40 2.95 -11.22
N ILE A 46 17.01 3.75 -10.23
CA ILE A 46 16.49 3.24 -8.96
C ILE A 46 14.98 3.44 -9.00
N GLU A 47 14.24 2.33 -9.03
CA GLU A 47 12.79 2.35 -8.94
C GLU A 47 12.37 2.28 -7.48
N ASN A 48 11.61 3.28 -7.02
CA ASN A 48 11.08 3.32 -5.67
C ASN A 48 9.57 3.06 -5.73
N SER A 49 9.18 1.78 -5.65
CA SER A 49 7.77 1.38 -5.61
C SER A 49 7.23 1.39 -4.19
N VAL A 50 6.06 1.98 -3.98
CA VAL A 50 5.33 1.89 -2.71
C VAL A 50 4.18 0.89 -2.89
N THR A 51 4.21 -0.20 -2.13
CA THR A 51 3.11 -1.18 -2.13
C THR A 51 1.95 -0.66 -1.29
N ALA A 52 0.88 -0.25 -1.95
CA ALA A 52 -0.37 0.10 -1.27
C ALA A 52 -1.21 -1.16 -1.10
N LEU A 53 -1.46 -1.54 0.16
CA LEU A 53 -2.42 -2.58 0.51
C LEU A 53 -3.79 -1.93 0.66
N GLY A 54 -4.80 -2.49 -0.02
CA GLY A 54 -6.18 -2.05 0.06
C GLY A 54 -7.12 -3.25 0.05
N THR A 55 -8.34 -3.04 0.54
CA THR A 55 -9.40 -4.05 0.48
C THR A 55 -10.33 -3.76 -0.69
N LEU A 56 -10.80 -4.82 -1.35
CA LEU A 56 -11.81 -4.69 -2.38
C LEU A 56 -13.19 -4.64 -1.73
N GLN A 57 -14.05 -3.76 -2.22
CA GLN A 57 -15.44 -3.65 -1.81
C GLN A 57 -16.36 -3.66 -3.03
N PRO A 58 -17.58 -4.22 -2.93
CA PRO A 58 -18.56 -4.14 -4.01
C PRO A 58 -18.89 -2.67 -4.31
N ARG A 59 -18.99 -2.33 -5.61
CA ARG A 59 -19.44 -1.00 -6.04
C ARG A 59 -20.86 -0.68 -5.57
N SER A 60 -21.71 -1.70 -5.53
CA SER A 60 -23.11 -1.64 -5.12
C SER A 60 -23.42 -2.88 -4.29
N TYR A 61 -24.00 -2.66 -3.11
CA TYR A 61 -24.41 -3.71 -2.19
C TYR A 61 -25.79 -3.33 -1.64
N VAL A 62 -26.73 -4.28 -1.63
CA VAL A 62 -28.09 -4.07 -1.14
C VAL A 62 -28.53 -5.32 -0.39
N ASP A 63 -29.03 -5.13 0.83
CA ASP A 63 -29.67 -6.19 1.59
C ASP A 63 -31.14 -6.31 1.15
N VAL A 64 -31.52 -7.48 0.62
CA VAL A 64 -32.90 -7.75 0.20
C VAL A 64 -33.66 -8.41 1.34
N GLY A 65 -34.65 -7.70 1.87
CA GLY A 65 -35.53 -8.19 2.94
C GLY A 65 -37.01 -8.18 2.53
N SER A 66 -37.84 -8.89 3.27
CA SER A 66 -39.29 -8.86 3.03
C SER A 66 -39.91 -7.54 3.52
N GLN A 67 -40.78 -6.95 2.69
CA GLN A 67 -41.62 -5.81 3.08
C GLN A 67 -42.93 -6.21 3.75
N ALA A 68 -43.30 -7.50 3.68
CA ALA A 68 -44.55 -8.03 4.22
C ALA A 68 -44.29 -9.25 5.11
N SER A 69 -44.97 -9.31 6.24
CA SER A 69 -44.91 -10.48 7.12
C SER A 69 -45.77 -11.61 6.56
N GLY A 70 -45.23 -12.82 6.59
CA GLY A 70 -45.92 -14.05 6.15
C GLY A 70 -44.97 -15.25 6.13
N GLN A 71 -45.51 -16.43 5.92
CA GLN A 71 -44.73 -17.66 5.76
C GLN A 71 -44.15 -17.74 4.34
N ILE A 72 -42.90 -18.20 4.21
CA ILE A 72 -42.29 -18.47 2.90
C ILE A 72 -42.98 -19.70 2.28
N LEU A 73 -43.54 -19.53 1.09
CA LEU A 73 -44.16 -20.60 0.30
C LEU A 73 -43.12 -21.27 -0.61
N LYS A 74 -42.30 -20.48 -1.29
CA LYS A 74 -41.32 -20.99 -2.25
C LYS A 74 -40.12 -20.05 -2.37
N ILE A 75 -38.95 -20.63 -2.56
CA ILE A 75 -37.70 -19.93 -2.87
C ILE A 75 -37.32 -20.30 -4.29
N HIS A 76 -37.07 -19.30 -5.13
CA HIS A 76 -36.76 -19.47 -6.56
C HIS A 76 -35.29 -19.21 -6.90
N ALA A 77 -34.53 -18.58 -6.00
CA ALA A 77 -33.11 -18.31 -6.17
C ALA A 77 -32.25 -19.15 -5.23
N GLN A 78 -31.07 -19.56 -5.70
CA GLN A 78 -30.08 -20.29 -4.89
C GLN A 78 -28.84 -19.44 -4.63
N VAL A 79 -28.06 -19.85 -3.63
CA VAL A 79 -26.83 -19.16 -3.26
C VAL A 79 -25.83 -19.27 -4.42
N GLY A 80 -25.39 -18.12 -4.93
CA GLY A 80 -24.46 -18.02 -6.06
C GLY A 80 -25.12 -17.72 -7.41
N ASP A 81 -26.46 -17.71 -7.48
CA ASP A 81 -27.16 -17.35 -8.71
C ASP A 81 -27.02 -15.86 -9.04
N GLN A 82 -26.92 -15.55 -10.33
CA GLN A 82 -27.03 -14.18 -10.83
C GLN A 82 -28.50 -13.83 -11.04
N VAL A 83 -28.96 -12.79 -10.35
CA VAL A 83 -30.34 -12.28 -10.43
C VAL A 83 -30.35 -10.87 -11.00
N LYS A 84 -31.43 -10.51 -11.67
CA LYS A 84 -31.67 -9.19 -12.26
C LYS A 84 -32.75 -8.45 -11.48
N GLU A 85 -32.82 -7.15 -11.72
CA GLU A 85 -33.89 -6.32 -11.17
C GLU A 85 -35.25 -6.82 -11.63
N GLY A 86 -36.17 -7.01 -10.68
CA GLY A 86 -37.52 -7.51 -10.92
C GLY A 86 -37.67 -9.03 -10.85
N ASP A 87 -36.59 -9.79 -10.69
CA ASP A 87 -36.68 -11.25 -10.56
C ASP A 87 -37.39 -11.65 -9.26
N LEU A 88 -38.31 -12.62 -9.37
CA LEU A 88 -39.02 -13.18 -8.23
C LEU A 88 -38.08 -14.11 -7.45
N LEU A 89 -37.59 -13.66 -6.30
CA LEU A 89 -36.67 -14.45 -5.48
C LEU A 89 -37.41 -15.40 -4.53
N VAL A 90 -38.48 -14.93 -3.90
CA VAL A 90 -39.22 -15.65 -2.85
C VAL A 90 -40.71 -15.32 -2.95
N GLU A 91 -41.55 -16.34 -2.78
CA GLU A 91 -42.99 -16.20 -2.61
C GLU A 91 -43.36 -16.30 -1.13
N ILE A 92 -44.12 -15.33 -0.63
CA ILE A 92 -44.60 -15.25 0.75
C ILE A 92 -46.12 -15.36 0.73
N ASP A 93 -46.71 -16.07 1.70
CA ASP A 93 -48.15 -16.22 1.82
C ASP A 93 -48.85 -14.86 1.97
N PRO A 94 -49.71 -14.46 1.00
CA PRO A 94 -50.38 -13.16 1.02
C PRO A 94 -51.75 -13.20 1.72
N SER A 95 -52.10 -14.28 2.43
CA SER A 95 -53.44 -14.51 3.01
C SER A 95 -53.97 -13.30 3.80
N THR A 96 -53.16 -12.73 4.69
CA THR A 96 -53.55 -11.56 5.50
C THR A 96 -53.70 -10.28 4.68
N GLN A 97 -52.82 -10.07 3.69
CA GLN A 97 -52.86 -8.89 2.82
C GLN A 97 -54.05 -8.95 1.86
N LYS A 98 -54.37 -10.14 1.33
CA LYS A 98 -55.56 -10.38 0.51
C LYS A 98 -56.84 -10.11 1.30
N ALA A 99 -56.96 -10.65 2.51
CA ALA A 99 -58.12 -10.39 3.36
C ALA A 99 -58.32 -8.89 3.64
N LYS A 100 -57.23 -8.15 3.88
CA LYS A 100 -57.29 -6.70 4.08
C LYS A 100 -57.70 -5.95 2.81
N LEU A 101 -57.20 -6.36 1.65
CA LEU A 101 -57.56 -5.79 0.35
C LEU A 101 -59.04 -6.01 0.04
N ASP A 102 -59.54 -7.22 0.27
CA ASP A 102 -60.94 -7.58 0.03
C ASP A 102 -61.87 -6.78 0.96
N ALA A 103 -61.53 -6.68 2.25
CA ALA A 103 -62.28 -5.86 3.20
C ALA A 103 -62.35 -4.38 2.75
N ALA A 104 -61.24 -3.82 2.27
CA ALA A 104 -61.20 -2.45 1.76
C ALA A 104 -62.02 -2.29 0.46
N ARG A 105 -62.01 -3.30 -0.42
CA ARG A 105 -62.81 -3.30 -1.64
C ARG A 105 -64.31 -3.27 -1.32
N TYR A 106 -64.76 -4.15 -0.43
CA TYR A 106 -66.17 -4.20 -0.01
C TYR A 106 -66.61 -2.92 0.70
N ALA A 107 -65.72 -2.28 1.49
CA ALA A 107 -66.01 -0.98 2.08
C ALA A 107 -66.27 0.09 1.01
N ILE A 108 -65.45 0.14 -0.05
CA ILE A 108 -65.63 1.06 -1.17
C ILE A 108 -66.94 0.78 -1.92
N ASP A 109 -67.26 -0.48 -2.17
CA ASP A 109 -68.46 -0.85 -2.92
C ASP A 109 -69.74 -0.54 -2.15
N ASN A 110 -69.75 -0.76 -0.83
CA ASN A 110 -70.85 -0.33 0.05
C ASN A 110 -71.03 1.19 0.05
N LEU A 111 -69.94 1.96 0.14
CA LEU A 111 -70.01 3.43 0.10
C LEU A 111 -70.52 3.95 -1.25
N LYS A 112 -70.13 3.31 -2.35
CA LYS A 112 -70.66 3.65 -3.69
C LYS A 112 -72.15 3.36 -3.79
N ALA A 113 -72.61 2.23 -3.26
CA ALA A 113 -74.02 1.88 -3.23
C ALA A 113 -74.84 2.92 -2.43
N GLN A 114 -74.33 3.35 -1.26
CA GLN A 114 -74.95 4.41 -0.46
C GLN A 114 -75.01 5.75 -1.20
N LEU A 115 -73.94 6.13 -1.91
CA LEU A 115 -73.93 7.35 -2.72
C LEU A 115 -74.91 7.31 -3.89
N GLN A 116 -75.09 6.13 -4.47
CA GLN A 116 -76.04 5.92 -5.56
C GLN A 116 -77.49 5.96 -5.07
N GLU A 117 -77.77 5.47 -3.85
CA GLU A 117 -79.08 5.56 -3.21
C GLU A 117 -79.44 7.01 -2.79
N GLN A 118 -78.44 7.84 -2.49
CA GLN A 118 -78.64 9.25 -2.14
C GLN A 118 -78.88 10.19 -3.34
N ARG A 119 -78.70 9.69 -4.58
CA ARG A 119 -78.94 10.46 -5.81
C ARG A 119 -80.30 10.15 -6.40
#